data_AF-A0A2A3FUW3-F1
#
_entry.id   AF-A0A2A3FUW3-F1
#
_cell.length_a   1.000
_cell.length_b   1.000
_cell.length_c   1.000
_cell.angle_alpha   90.00
_cell.angle_beta   90.00
_cell.angle_gamma   90.00
#
_symmetry.space_group_name_H-M   'P 1'
#
loop_
_entity.id
_entity.type
_entity.pdbx_description
1 polymer ?
#
loop_
_entity_poly.entity_id
_entity_poly.type
_entity_poly.pdbx_seq_one_letter_code
_entity_poly.pdbx_strand_id
1 'polypeptide(L)'
;MRQLGSAGERDLQHRYGTVERAVRFYAEQVLDHLTPAMIDFVGRQEIAFVATADAAGECDNSLRAGAPGFLHVIDPKTLAYPEYRGNGVMASLGNIAENPHVGLVLVDFVHDLIGLHINGAARIVEDEVLRSELPDLPGDCAPGRIPQRWVMVEVEEAYIHCRKHIPRMEPVPHHRDWGTDDAKRKGGDYFDAKDTQRYDRAAATAPPESTPALPSRCF
;
A
#
# COMPACT_ATOMS: atom_id res chain seq x y z
N MET A 1 -7.68 11.93 24.45
CA MET A 1 -7.50 12.13 23.00
C MET A 1 -6.19 11.47 22.59
N ARG A 2 -6.20 10.60 21.58
CA ARG A 2 -4.96 10.04 21.01
C ARG A 2 -4.16 11.20 20.40
N GLN A 3 -2.86 11.24 20.66
CA GLN A 3 -2.00 12.25 20.04
C GLN A 3 -1.72 11.84 18.59
N LEU A 4 -2.11 12.67 17.64
CA LEU A 4 -1.90 12.42 16.21
C LEU A 4 -0.42 12.62 15.83
N GLY A 5 -0.02 11.89 14.80
CA GLY A 5 1.37 11.80 14.35
C GLY A 5 2.29 11.00 15.29
N SER A 6 3.41 10.56 14.75
CA SER A 6 4.51 9.93 15.46
C SER A 6 5.34 10.96 16.25
N ALA A 7 6.16 10.46 17.17
CA ALA A 7 7.12 11.31 17.89
C ALA A 7 8.12 11.99 16.93
N GLY A 8 8.56 11.27 15.89
CA GLY A 8 9.45 11.80 14.86
C GLY A 8 8.81 12.93 14.07
N GLU A 9 7.54 12.78 13.64
CA GLU A 9 6.82 13.85 12.95
C GLU A 9 6.75 15.12 13.79
N ARG A 10 6.44 15.00 15.08
CA ARG A 10 6.39 16.16 15.99
C ARG A 10 7.75 16.81 16.17
N ASP A 11 8.82 16.03 16.37
CA ASP A 11 10.17 16.57 16.47
C ASP A 11 10.55 17.38 15.23
N LEU A 12 10.27 16.84 14.03
CA LEU A 12 10.54 17.53 12.77
C LEU A 12 9.64 18.77 12.61
N GLN A 13 8.38 18.72 13.06
CA GLN A 13 7.50 19.88 13.02
C GLN A 13 8.02 21.03 13.89
N HIS A 14 8.54 20.73 15.07
CA HIS A 14 9.20 21.72 15.93
C HIS A 14 10.49 22.25 15.27
N ARG A 15 11.34 21.34 14.79
CA ARG A 15 12.63 21.67 14.16
C ARG A 15 12.49 22.58 12.95
N TYR A 16 11.43 22.38 12.16
CA TYR A 16 11.21 23.12 10.92
C TYR A 16 10.11 24.19 11.02
N GLY A 17 9.64 24.51 12.24
CA GLY A 17 8.64 25.56 12.45
C GLY A 17 7.32 25.31 11.71
N THR A 18 6.86 24.05 11.66
CA THR A 18 5.62 23.66 10.95
C THR A 18 4.49 23.23 11.87
N VAL A 19 4.68 23.31 13.20
CA VAL A 19 3.71 22.88 14.23
C VAL A 19 2.30 23.42 13.97
N GLU A 20 2.13 24.73 13.78
CA GLU A 20 0.81 25.34 13.58
C GLU A 20 0.11 24.81 12.32
N ARG A 21 0.88 24.59 11.24
CA ARG A 21 0.34 24.02 9.99
C ARG A 21 -0.09 22.56 10.18
N ALA A 22 0.70 21.78 10.92
CA ALA A 22 0.37 20.39 11.23
C ALA A 22 -0.87 20.29 12.12
N VAL A 23 -0.93 21.08 13.21
CA VAL A 23 -2.09 21.12 14.12
C VAL A 23 -3.36 21.49 13.37
N ARG A 24 -3.30 22.51 12.49
CA ARG A 24 -4.45 22.88 11.66
C ARG A 24 -4.88 21.75 10.74
N PHE A 25 -3.93 21.09 10.07
CA PHE A 25 -4.22 19.94 9.21
C PHE A 25 -4.90 18.81 10.00
N TYR A 26 -4.37 18.45 11.16
CA TYR A 26 -4.95 17.41 12.01
C TYR A 26 -6.36 17.77 12.47
N ALA A 27 -6.61 19.02 12.85
CA ALA A 27 -7.92 19.47 13.33
C ALA A 27 -8.98 19.57 12.22
N GLU A 28 -8.57 19.92 11.00
CA GLU A 28 -9.50 20.23 9.91
C GLU A 28 -9.65 19.11 8.88
N GLN A 29 -8.68 18.20 8.76
CA GLN A 29 -8.59 17.25 7.64
C GLN A 29 -8.47 15.79 8.05
N VAL A 30 -8.12 15.50 9.31
CA VAL A 30 -7.98 14.13 9.81
C VAL A 30 -9.18 13.76 10.67
N LEU A 31 -9.84 12.67 10.29
CA LEU A 31 -10.98 12.10 11.01
C LEU A 31 -10.66 10.67 11.43
N ASP A 32 -11.33 10.18 12.47
CA ASP A 32 -11.20 8.79 12.95
C ASP A 32 -12.27 7.85 12.34
N HIS A 33 -12.84 8.26 11.21
CA HIS A 33 -13.90 7.56 10.49
C HIS A 33 -14.03 8.13 9.06
N LEU A 34 -14.71 7.38 8.20
CA LEU A 34 -15.08 7.79 6.85
C LEU A 34 -16.36 8.63 6.89
N THR A 35 -16.31 9.80 6.25
CA THR A 35 -17.50 10.60 5.98
C THR A 35 -18.31 9.98 4.83
N PRO A 36 -19.60 10.34 4.63
CA PRO A 36 -20.38 9.87 3.48
C PRO A 36 -19.67 10.10 2.14
N ALA A 37 -19.03 11.26 1.95
CA ALA A 37 -18.27 11.55 0.73
C ALA A 37 -17.03 10.66 0.57
N MET A 38 -16.37 10.29 1.68
CA MET A 38 -15.25 9.33 1.66
C MET A 38 -15.74 7.92 1.32
N ILE A 39 -16.89 7.50 1.86
CA ILE A 39 -17.51 6.20 1.55
C ILE A 39 -17.87 6.11 0.06
N ASP A 40 -18.51 7.15 -0.48
CA ASP A 40 -18.82 7.24 -1.91
C ASP A 40 -17.54 7.24 -2.78
N PHE A 41 -16.47 7.87 -2.30
CA PHE A 41 -15.18 7.83 -2.97
C PHE A 41 -14.57 6.42 -2.97
N VAL A 42 -14.55 5.74 -1.82
CA VAL A 42 -14.06 4.35 -1.65
C VAL A 42 -14.83 3.41 -2.56
N GLY A 43 -16.16 3.50 -2.59
CA GLY A 43 -17.01 2.61 -3.38
C GLY A 43 -16.78 2.70 -4.89
N ARG A 44 -16.25 3.83 -5.39
CA ARG A 44 -15.91 4.00 -6.82
C ARG A 44 -14.51 3.53 -7.20
N GLN A 45 -13.66 3.21 -6.23
CA GLN A 45 -12.27 2.86 -6.52
C GLN A 45 -12.14 1.48 -7.12
N GLU A 46 -11.26 1.37 -8.11
CA GLU A 46 -10.86 0.10 -8.74
C GLU A 46 -9.43 -0.31 -8.35
N ILE A 47 -8.69 0.58 -7.67
CA ILE A 47 -7.30 0.38 -7.26
C ILE A 47 -7.11 0.92 -5.83
N ALA A 48 -6.36 0.17 -5.03
CA ALA A 48 -5.86 0.59 -3.72
C ALA A 48 -4.38 0.23 -3.59
N PHE A 49 -3.60 1.11 -2.98
CA PHE A 49 -2.23 0.81 -2.55
C PHE A 49 -2.25 0.47 -1.07
N VAL A 50 -1.74 -0.71 -0.72
CA VAL A 50 -1.72 -1.23 0.64
C VAL A 50 -0.29 -1.23 1.13
N ALA A 51 -0.02 -0.44 2.16
CA ALA A 51 1.24 -0.37 2.88
C ALA A 51 1.13 -1.12 4.21
N THR A 52 2.07 -2.02 4.45
CA THR A 52 2.19 -2.82 5.67
C THR A 52 3.66 -2.87 6.06
N ALA A 53 3.95 -3.13 7.33
CA ALA A 53 5.30 -3.44 7.77
C ALA A 53 5.27 -4.60 8.74
N ASP A 54 6.34 -5.38 8.76
CA ASP A 54 6.57 -6.42 9.75
C ASP A 54 6.88 -5.80 11.13
N ALA A 55 7.12 -6.61 12.16
CA ALA A 55 7.42 -6.17 13.52
C ALA A 55 8.83 -5.54 13.66
N ALA A 56 9.73 -5.80 12.72
CA ALA A 56 11.04 -5.17 12.63
C ALA A 56 11.00 -3.83 11.87
N GLY A 57 9.89 -3.53 11.19
CA GLY A 57 9.69 -2.33 10.38
C GLY A 57 10.09 -2.51 8.92
N GLU A 58 10.35 -3.73 8.45
CA GLU A 58 10.54 -4.01 7.03
C GLU A 58 9.20 -3.86 6.30
N CYS A 59 9.20 -3.06 5.24
CA CYS A 59 7.96 -2.58 4.64
C CYS A 59 7.65 -3.24 3.30
N ASP A 60 6.35 -3.44 3.06
CA ASP A 60 5.81 -3.85 1.78
C ASP A 60 4.75 -2.87 1.31
N ASN A 61 4.72 -2.63 0.00
CA ASN A 61 3.65 -1.91 -0.67
C ASN A 61 3.13 -2.75 -1.84
N SER A 62 1.83 -3.05 -1.82
CA SER A 62 1.19 -3.83 -2.88
C SER A 62 -0.02 -3.12 -3.46
N LEU A 63 -0.22 -3.29 -4.76
CA LEU A 63 -1.42 -2.83 -5.45
C LEU A 63 -2.50 -3.90 -5.35
N ARG A 64 -3.69 -3.50 -4.91
CA ARG A 64 -4.93 -4.26 -4.99
C ARG A 64 -5.83 -3.62 -6.01
N ALA A 65 -6.41 -4.42 -6.88
CA ALA A 65 -7.34 -3.96 -7.89
C ALA A 65 -8.62 -4.78 -7.87
N GLY A 66 -9.75 -4.19 -8.25
CA GLY A 66 -11.05 -4.84 -8.32
C GLY A 66 -12.05 -4.00 -9.08
N ALA A 67 -13.23 -4.54 -9.34
CA ALA A 67 -14.34 -3.73 -9.83
C ALA A 67 -14.76 -2.71 -8.73
N PRO A 68 -15.46 -1.62 -9.08
CA PRO A 68 -16.01 -0.71 -8.10
C PRO A 68 -16.79 -1.47 -7.02
N GLY A 69 -16.54 -1.12 -5.75
CA GLY A 69 -17.09 -1.81 -4.59
C GLY A 69 -16.27 -2.99 -4.05
N PHE A 70 -15.10 -3.31 -4.64
CA PHE A 70 -14.23 -4.35 -4.08
C PHE A 70 -13.67 -3.97 -2.69
N LEU A 71 -13.49 -2.66 -2.43
CA LEU A 71 -13.32 -2.14 -1.08
C LEU A 71 -14.71 -2.00 -0.48
N HIS A 72 -15.08 -2.96 0.37
CA HIS A 72 -16.39 -3.02 0.96
C HIS A 72 -16.41 -2.25 2.28
N VAL A 73 -17.09 -1.11 2.31
CA VAL A 73 -17.31 -0.36 3.55
C VAL A 73 -18.46 -1.01 4.31
N ILE A 74 -18.16 -1.52 5.51
CA ILE A 74 -19.13 -2.19 6.39
C ILE A 74 -19.88 -1.13 7.21
N ASP A 75 -19.12 -0.16 7.73
CA ASP A 75 -19.63 0.99 8.47
C ASP A 75 -18.60 2.14 8.41
N PRO A 76 -18.90 3.36 8.90
CA PRO A 76 -17.96 4.49 8.82
C PRO A 76 -16.58 4.25 9.45
N LYS A 77 -16.43 3.28 10.36
CA LYS A 77 -15.16 2.94 11.00
C LYS A 77 -14.59 1.60 10.53
N THR A 78 -15.26 0.88 9.63
CA THR A 78 -14.80 -0.45 9.21
C THR A 78 -14.97 -0.63 7.70
N LEU A 79 -13.88 -1.03 7.04
CA LEU A 79 -13.91 -1.51 5.66
C LEU A 79 -13.20 -2.84 5.53
N ALA A 80 -13.45 -3.57 4.44
CA ALA A 80 -12.77 -4.80 4.12
C ALA A 80 -12.35 -4.83 2.66
N TYR A 81 -11.22 -5.48 2.37
CA TYR A 81 -10.82 -5.78 1.00
C TYR A 81 -10.49 -7.27 0.83
N PRO A 82 -10.77 -7.85 -0.34
CA PRO A 82 -10.59 -9.27 -0.59
C PRO A 82 -9.13 -9.60 -0.92
N GLU A 83 -8.70 -10.76 -0.42
CA GLU A 83 -7.46 -11.43 -0.78
C GLU A 83 -7.77 -12.61 -1.70
N TYR A 84 -7.10 -12.65 -2.85
CA TYR A 84 -7.26 -13.70 -3.84
C TYR A 84 -6.08 -14.67 -3.78
N ARG A 85 -6.19 -15.81 -4.48
CA ARG A 85 -5.05 -16.70 -4.67
C ARG A 85 -3.89 -15.97 -5.37
N GLY A 86 -2.81 -15.73 -4.63
CA GLY A 86 -1.60 -15.08 -5.12
C GLY A 86 -0.44 -16.04 -5.43
N ASN A 87 0.77 -15.49 -5.49
CA ASN A 87 2.03 -16.20 -5.74
C ASN A 87 2.59 -16.96 -4.51
N GLY A 88 1.89 -16.92 -3.38
CA GLY A 88 2.29 -17.61 -2.14
C GLY A 88 3.25 -16.84 -1.23
N VAL A 89 3.73 -15.65 -1.62
CA VAL A 89 4.64 -14.84 -0.78
C VAL A 89 3.95 -14.34 0.48
N MET A 90 2.65 -14.03 0.42
CA MET A 90 1.83 -13.56 1.54
C MET A 90 2.36 -12.30 2.26
N ALA A 91 3.21 -11.49 1.61
CA ALA A 91 3.91 -10.34 2.22
C ALA A 91 3.02 -9.48 3.15
N SER A 92 1.97 -8.85 2.60
CA SER A 92 1.08 -8.02 3.42
C SER A 92 0.37 -8.78 4.55
N LEU A 93 0.01 -10.06 4.33
CA LEU A 93 -0.71 -10.85 5.34
C LEU A 93 0.23 -11.34 6.46
N GLY A 94 1.46 -11.71 6.12
CA GLY A 94 2.51 -12.01 7.08
C GLY A 94 2.75 -10.81 7.98
N ASN A 95 2.97 -9.63 7.37
CA ASN A 95 3.15 -8.37 8.10
C ASN A 95 1.96 -8.08 9.04
N ILE A 96 0.72 -8.17 8.54
CA ILE A 96 -0.48 -7.92 9.36
C ILE A 96 -0.60 -8.90 10.54
N ALA A 97 -0.17 -10.15 10.37
CA ALA A 97 -0.26 -11.16 11.42
C ALA A 97 0.67 -10.87 12.63
N GLU A 98 1.77 -10.15 12.41
CA GLU A 98 2.71 -9.76 13.47
C GLU A 98 2.62 -8.28 13.87
N ASN A 99 2.16 -7.43 12.96
CA ASN A 99 2.01 -6.00 13.13
C ASN A 99 0.68 -5.54 12.48
N PRO A 100 -0.38 -5.33 13.28
CA PRO A 100 -1.73 -5.11 12.76
C PRO A 100 -1.92 -3.69 12.22
N HIS A 101 -0.87 -2.92 11.90
CA HIS A 101 -1.02 -1.58 11.33
C HIS A 101 -1.00 -1.62 9.80
N VAL A 102 -1.97 -0.95 9.17
CA VAL A 102 -2.08 -0.82 7.72
C VAL A 102 -2.30 0.63 7.30
N GLY A 103 -1.70 1.01 6.18
CA GLY A 103 -2.00 2.25 5.48
C GLY A 103 -2.56 1.95 4.09
N LEU A 104 -3.67 2.58 3.74
CA LEU A 104 -4.29 2.52 2.43
C LEU A 104 -4.21 3.89 1.77
N VAL A 105 -3.81 3.92 0.51
CA VAL A 105 -3.93 5.11 -0.34
C VAL A 105 -4.79 4.77 -1.53
N LEU A 106 -5.86 5.55 -1.67
CA LEU A 106 -6.80 5.51 -2.79
C LEU A 106 -6.62 6.78 -3.60
N VAL A 107 -6.57 6.66 -4.93
CA VAL A 107 -6.36 7.82 -5.80
C VAL A 107 -7.25 7.67 -7.04
N ASP A 108 -8.10 8.66 -7.26
CA ASP A 108 -8.81 8.81 -8.52
C ASP A 108 -7.93 9.56 -9.51
N PHE A 109 -7.49 8.87 -10.56
CA PHE A 109 -6.67 9.44 -11.63
C PHE A 109 -7.50 9.97 -12.81
N VAL A 110 -8.83 9.82 -12.79
CA VAL A 110 -9.69 10.05 -13.97
C VAL A 110 -10.59 11.26 -13.74
N HIS A 111 -11.42 11.23 -12.70
CA HIS A 111 -12.51 12.19 -12.53
C HIS A 111 -12.10 13.35 -11.61
N ASP A 112 -11.95 13.07 -10.32
CA ASP A 112 -11.78 14.03 -9.25
C ASP A 112 -10.32 14.46 -9.08
N LEU A 113 -9.37 13.63 -9.53
CA LEU A 113 -7.92 13.85 -9.40
C LEU A 113 -7.51 14.05 -7.94
N ILE A 114 -8.17 13.35 -7.02
CA ILE A 114 -7.98 13.45 -5.58
C ILE A 114 -7.70 12.05 -5.02
N GLY A 115 -7.09 11.99 -3.84
CA GLY A 115 -6.98 10.73 -3.12
C GLY A 115 -7.43 10.82 -1.67
N LEU A 116 -7.44 9.66 -1.04
CA LEU A 116 -7.84 9.43 0.33
C LEU A 116 -6.82 8.50 0.97
N HIS A 117 -6.27 8.92 2.10
CA HIS A 117 -5.50 8.06 3.01
C HIS A 117 -6.44 7.47 4.04
N ILE A 118 -6.25 6.19 4.34
CA ILE A 118 -6.93 5.48 5.42
C ILE A 118 -5.88 4.68 6.17
N ASN A 119 -5.61 5.04 7.42
CA ASN A 119 -4.74 4.27 8.32
C ASN A 119 -5.60 3.56 9.35
N GLY A 120 -5.20 2.36 9.73
CA GLY A 120 -6.03 1.57 10.62
C GLY A 120 -5.36 0.35 11.22
N ALA A 121 -6.12 -0.33 12.08
CA ALA A 121 -5.81 -1.65 12.56
C ALA A 121 -6.40 -2.71 11.62
N ALA A 122 -5.59 -3.64 11.17
CA ALA A 122 -5.96 -4.69 10.23
C ALA A 122 -6.03 -6.06 10.91
N ARG A 123 -6.99 -6.88 10.46
CA ARG A 123 -7.04 -8.31 10.79
C ARG A 123 -7.45 -9.12 9.58
N ILE A 124 -7.05 -10.38 9.57
CA ILE A 124 -7.38 -11.35 8.51
C ILE A 124 -8.61 -12.15 8.96
N VAL A 125 -9.58 -12.28 8.07
CA VAL A 125 -10.79 -13.08 8.29
C VAL A 125 -11.00 -14.00 7.10
N GLU A 126 -11.24 -15.28 7.34
CA GLU A 126 -11.53 -16.23 6.27
C GLU A 126 -12.86 -15.92 5.59
N ASP A 127 -12.95 -16.17 4.28
CA ASP A 127 -14.11 -15.79 3.46
C ASP A 127 -15.43 -16.38 3.98
N GLU A 128 -15.43 -17.66 4.36
CA GLU A 128 -16.60 -18.34 4.92
C GLU A 128 -17.12 -17.67 6.20
N VAL A 129 -16.21 -17.26 7.09
CA VAL A 129 -16.55 -16.61 8.35
C VAL A 129 -17.18 -15.25 8.07
N LEU A 130 -16.50 -14.41 7.27
CA LEU A 130 -16.99 -13.05 7.03
C LEU A 130 -18.31 -13.04 6.26
N ARG A 131 -18.51 -13.95 5.30
CA ARG A 131 -19.79 -14.07 4.57
C ARG A 131 -20.95 -14.54 5.45
N SER A 132 -20.66 -15.29 6.52
CA SER A 132 -21.71 -15.66 7.48
C SER A 132 -22.22 -14.46 8.28
N GLU A 133 -21.37 -13.46 8.51
CA GLU A 133 -21.68 -12.22 9.21
C GLU A 133 -22.23 -11.13 8.26
N LEU A 134 -21.71 -11.09 7.04
CA LEU A 134 -22.02 -10.11 6.00
C LEU A 134 -22.38 -10.82 4.68
N PRO A 135 -23.64 -11.29 4.52
CA PRO A 135 -24.06 -12.03 3.34
C PRO A 135 -23.97 -11.23 2.03
N ASP A 136 -24.02 -9.90 2.11
CA ASP A 136 -24.00 -8.99 0.96
C ASP A 136 -22.57 -8.68 0.45
N LEU A 137 -21.55 -9.37 0.99
CA LEU A 137 -20.18 -9.22 0.51
C LEU A 137 -20.08 -9.54 -0.99
N PRO A 138 -19.32 -8.74 -1.76
CA PRO A 138 -19.02 -9.05 -3.14
C PRO A 138 -18.52 -10.49 -3.29
N GLY A 139 -19.17 -11.25 -4.17
CA GLY A 139 -18.74 -12.59 -4.55
C GLY A 139 -17.62 -12.51 -5.59
N ASP A 140 -17.91 -13.03 -6.78
CA ASP A 140 -16.99 -13.02 -7.92
C ASP A 140 -16.84 -11.60 -8.50
N CYS A 141 -15.73 -10.93 -8.17
CA CYS A 141 -15.43 -9.62 -8.74
C CYS A 141 -14.99 -9.71 -10.23
N ALA A 142 -14.62 -10.91 -10.72
CA ALA A 142 -14.33 -11.25 -12.12
C ALA A 142 -14.14 -12.78 -12.28
N PRO A 143 -14.18 -13.35 -13.50
CA PRO A 143 -13.89 -14.77 -13.72
C PRO A 143 -12.53 -15.18 -13.13
N GLY A 144 -12.54 -16.13 -12.19
CA GLY A 144 -11.34 -16.63 -11.51
C GLY A 144 -10.84 -15.78 -10.33
N ARG A 145 -11.58 -14.74 -9.94
CA ARG A 145 -11.28 -13.90 -8.76
C ARG A 145 -12.27 -14.20 -7.64
N ILE A 146 -12.09 -15.37 -7.03
CA ILE A 146 -12.83 -15.78 -5.83
C ILE A 146 -12.00 -15.36 -4.60
N PRO A 147 -12.54 -14.50 -3.71
CA PRO A 147 -11.87 -14.18 -2.46
C PRO A 147 -11.59 -15.46 -1.66
N GLN A 148 -10.37 -15.62 -1.17
CA GLN A 148 -9.98 -16.71 -0.26
C GLN A 148 -10.15 -16.27 1.19
N ARG A 149 -9.91 -15.00 1.45
CA ARG A 149 -9.99 -14.35 2.75
C ARG A 149 -10.15 -12.85 2.55
N TRP A 150 -10.37 -12.13 3.64
CA TRP A 150 -10.57 -10.70 3.67
C TRP A 150 -9.63 -10.07 4.68
N VAL A 151 -9.18 -8.86 4.40
CA VAL A 151 -8.54 -8.01 5.39
C VAL A 151 -9.57 -6.98 5.82
N MET A 152 -9.96 -7.04 7.09
CA MET A 152 -10.78 -6.00 7.72
C MET A 152 -9.87 -4.92 8.28
N VAL A 153 -10.24 -3.67 8.06
CA VAL A 153 -9.51 -2.49 8.51
C VAL A 153 -10.44 -1.65 9.37
N GLU A 154 -10.08 -1.52 10.65
CA GLU A 154 -10.68 -0.54 11.56
C GLU A 154 -9.98 0.80 11.35
N VAL A 155 -10.75 1.79 10.91
CA VAL A 155 -10.26 3.12 10.56
C VAL A 155 -9.85 3.87 11.82
N GLU A 156 -8.58 4.23 11.90
CA GLU A 156 -8.03 5.09 12.94
C GLU A 156 -7.84 6.52 12.44
N GLU A 157 -7.46 6.68 11.17
CA GLU A 157 -7.27 7.98 10.53
C GLU A 157 -7.76 7.92 9.07
N ALA A 158 -8.53 8.92 8.65
CA ALA A 158 -8.93 9.13 7.27
C ALA A 158 -8.72 10.60 6.91
N TYR A 159 -7.97 10.86 5.84
CA TYR A 159 -7.64 12.22 5.42
C TYR A 159 -7.28 12.34 3.95
N ILE A 160 -7.34 13.57 3.44
CA ILE A 160 -7.17 13.88 2.02
C ILE A 160 -5.75 13.65 1.50
N HIS A 161 -5.64 13.09 0.30
CA HIS A 161 -4.45 13.22 -0.56
C HIS A 161 -4.74 14.29 -1.61
N CYS A 162 -4.06 15.44 -1.52
CA CYS A 162 -4.39 16.60 -2.34
C CYS A 162 -4.09 16.41 -3.85
N ARG A 163 -4.89 17.06 -4.69
CA ARG A 163 -4.83 16.93 -6.16
C ARG A 163 -3.59 17.48 -6.86
N LYS A 164 -2.72 18.20 -6.14
CA LYS A 164 -1.73 19.13 -6.71
C LYS A 164 -0.81 18.47 -7.76
N HIS A 165 -0.52 17.18 -7.61
CA HIS A 165 0.39 16.45 -8.50
C HIS A 165 -0.19 15.10 -8.96
N ILE A 166 -1.51 14.90 -8.87
CA ILE A 166 -2.15 13.69 -9.40
C ILE A 166 -2.28 13.85 -10.91
N PRO A 167 -1.64 12.98 -11.72
CA PRO A 167 -1.78 13.04 -13.17
C PRO A 167 -3.19 12.60 -13.58
N ARG A 168 -3.71 13.19 -14.65
CA ARG A 168 -4.92 12.68 -15.29
C ARG A 168 -4.57 11.49 -16.18
N MET A 169 -5.26 10.37 -15.97
CA MET A 169 -5.19 9.16 -16.77
C MET A 169 -6.48 9.00 -17.59
N GLU A 170 -6.37 8.30 -18.72
CA GLU A 170 -7.49 7.92 -19.55
C GLU A 170 -7.64 6.39 -19.49
N PRO A 171 -8.79 5.85 -19.05
CA PRO A 171 -9.04 4.42 -19.10
C PRO A 171 -9.03 3.95 -20.55
N VAL A 172 -8.11 3.06 -20.88
CA VAL A 172 -8.01 2.47 -22.22
C VAL A 172 -8.59 1.05 -22.17
N PRO A 173 -9.48 0.66 -23.09
CA PRO A 173 -9.95 -0.72 -23.16
C PRO A 173 -8.77 -1.69 -23.26
N HIS A 174 -8.66 -2.58 -22.27
CA HIS A 174 -7.59 -3.58 -22.27
C HIS A 174 -7.91 -4.66 -23.31
N HIS A 175 -7.36 -4.52 -24.52
CA HIS A 175 -7.18 -5.67 -25.39
C HIS A 175 -6.04 -6.51 -24.81
N ARG A 176 -6.36 -7.64 -24.18
CA ARG A 176 -5.34 -8.64 -23.84
C ARG A 176 -4.90 -9.27 -25.16
N ASP A 177 -3.82 -8.77 -25.75
CA ASP A 177 -3.12 -9.42 -26.84
C ASP A 177 -2.64 -10.80 -26.37
N TRP A 178 -3.49 -11.82 -26.49
CA TRP A 178 -3.09 -13.22 -26.35
C TRP A 178 -2.29 -13.69 -27.57
N GLY A 179 -1.37 -12.87 -28.07
CA GLY A 179 -0.72 -13.08 -29.37
C GLY A 179 0.57 -12.28 -29.62
N THR A 180 1.30 -11.87 -28.58
CA THR A 180 2.74 -11.58 -28.70
C THR A 180 3.52 -12.67 -27.98
N ASP A 181 4.48 -13.28 -28.69
CA ASP A 181 5.31 -14.42 -28.25
C ASP A 181 6.37 -14.06 -27.18
N ASP A 182 6.29 -12.87 -26.59
CA ASP A 182 7.28 -12.39 -25.64
C ASP A 182 6.99 -12.90 -24.22
N ALA A 183 7.53 -14.09 -23.92
CA ALA A 183 7.43 -14.72 -22.61
C ALA A 183 7.98 -13.84 -21.47
N LYS A 184 8.89 -12.89 -21.75
CA LYS A 184 9.41 -11.95 -20.74
C LYS A 184 8.35 -10.94 -20.29
N ARG A 185 7.49 -10.48 -21.22
CA ARG A 185 6.40 -9.53 -20.91
C ARG A 185 5.25 -10.16 -20.13
N LYS A 186 5.13 -11.49 -20.16
CA LYS A 186 4.10 -12.25 -19.43
C LYS A 186 4.61 -12.93 -18.14
N GLY A 187 5.90 -13.21 -18.05
CA GLY A 187 6.50 -13.93 -16.93
C GLY A 187 6.82 -13.05 -15.73
N GLY A 188 6.96 -13.66 -14.54
CA GLY A 188 7.38 -12.98 -13.31
C GLY A 188 8.83 -12.48 -13.30
N ASP A 189 9.47 -12.39 -14.46
CA ASP A 189 10.89 -12.04 -14.65
C ASP A 189 11.07 -10.84 -15.59
N TYR A 190 10.10 -9.92 -15.58
CA TYR A 190 10.12 -8.71 -16.42
C TYR A 190 11.39 -7.86 -16.22
N PHE A 191 11.97 -7.88 -15.02
CA PHE A 191 13.16 -7.12 -14.65
C PHE A 191 14.47 -7.93 -14.74
N ASP A 192 14.47 -9.07 -15.45
CA ASP A 192 15.64 -9.97 -15.62
C ASP A 192 16.28 -10.40 -14.28
N ALA A 193 15.46 -10.63 -13.25
CA ALA A 193 15.90 -10.91 -11.89
C ALA A 193 16.48 -12.32 -11.70
N LYS A 194 16.11 -13.31 -12.52
CA LYS A 194 16.58 -14.70 -12.37
C LYS A 194 18.09 -14.85 -12.56
N ASP A 195 18.63 -14.21 -13.59
CA ASP A 195 20.03 -14.34 -13.99
C ASP A 195 20.90 -13.15 -13.52
N THR A 196 20.30 -12.17 -12.85
CA THR A 196 21.03 -11.01 -12.32
C THR A 196 21.88 -11.39 -11.12
N GLN A 197 23.18 -11.04 -11.19
CA GLN A 197 24.10 -11.17 -10.07
C GLN A 197 23.59 -10.39 -8.85
N ARG A 198 23.40 -11.07 -7.72
CA ARG A 198 22.96 -10.43 -6.48
C ARG A 198 24.07 -9.54 -5.93
N TYR A 199 23.69 -8.33 -5.52
CA TYR A 199 24.62 -7.41 -4.86
C TYR A 199 25.01 -7.95 -3.48
N ASP A 200 26.29 -8.25 -3.30
CA ASP A 200 26.83 -8.67 -2.00
C ASP A 200 27.23 -7.44 -1.17
N ARG A 201 26.34 -7.08 -0.24
CA ARG A 201 26.53 -5.95 0.66
C ARG A 201 27.69 -6.16 1.64
N ALA A 202 28.03 -7.41 1.97
CA ALA A 202 29.14 -7.72 2.87
C ALA A 202 30.50 -7.56 2.17
N ALA A 203 30.60 -7.95 0.90
CA ALA A 203 31.80 -7.73 0.09
C ALA A 203 32.05 -6.25 -0.23
N ALA A 204 31.00 -5.43 -0.39
CA ALA A 204 31.12 -4.01 -0.70
C ALA A 204 31.58 -3.12 0.48
N THR A 205 31.54 -3.64 1.72
CA THR A 205 32.03 -2.95 2.92
C THR A 205 33.47 -3.31 3.29
N ALA A 206 34.13 -4.21 2.56
CA ALA A 206 35.56 -4.47 2.76
C ALA A 206 36.36 -3.21 2.38
N PRO A 207 37.28 -2.73 3.23
CA PRO A 207 38.15 -1.61 2.87
C PRO A 207 38.93 -1.97 1.60
N PRO A 208 39.19 -1.02 0.68
CA PRO A 208 40.00 -1.31 -0.50
C PRO A 208 41.34 -1.89 -0.05
N GLU A 209 41.76 -3.00 -0.68
CA GLU A 209 43.07 -3.58 -0.43
C GLU A 209 44.12 -2.47 -0.53
N SER A 210 44.95 -2.35 0.51
CA SER A 210 45.98 -1.33 0.59
C SER A 210 46.83 -1.37 -0.67
N THR A 211 46.81 -0.28 -1.44
CA THR A 211 47.71 -0.07 -2.57
C THR A 211 49.14 -0.31 -2.07
N PRO A 212 49.94 -1.21 -2.70
CA PRO A 212 51.30 -1.45 -2.25
C PRO A 212 52.07 -0.13 -2.26
N ALA A 213 52.70 0.18 -1.13
CA ALA A 213 53.49 1.39 -0.96
C ALA A 213 54.53 1.50 -2.09
N LEU A 214 54.53 2.62 -2.80
CA LEU A 214 55.58 2.95 -3.76
C LEU A 214 56.93 2.89 -3.02
N PRO A 215 57.94 2.20 -3.57
CA PRO A 215 59.24 2.12 -2.92
C PRO A 215 59.82 3.54 -2.77
N SER A 216 60.18 3.87 -1.54
CA SER A 216 60.86 5.10 -1.16
C SER A 216 62.10 5.30 -2.03
N ARG A 217 62.03 6.21 -2.99
CA ARG A 217 63.21 6.72 -3.67
C ARG A 217 63.86 7.74 -2.75
N CYS A 218 64.94 7.35 -2.07
CA CYS A 218 65.97 8.29 -1.67
C CYS A 218 66.50 8.97 -2.95
N PHE A 219 66.40 10.29 -3.03
CA PHE A 219 67.46 11.26 -3.34
C PHE A 219 66.85 12.67 -3.31
#